data_AF-A0A9Q0BRZ1-F1
#
_entry.id   AF-A0A9Q0BRZ1-F1
#
_cell.length_a   1.000
_cell.length_b   1.000
_cell.length_c   1.000
_cell.angle_alpha   90.00
_cell.angle_beta   90.00
_cell.angle_gamma   90.00
#
_symmetry.space_group_name_H-M   'P 1'
#
loop_
_entity.id
_entity.type
_entity.pdbx_description
1 polymer ?
#
loop_
_entity_poly.entity_id
_entity_poly.type
_entity_poly.pdbx_seq_one_letter_code
_entity_poly.pdbx_strand_id
1 'polypeptide(L)'
;MPDSFDAAISPQTQIILRKLSKKDPMTKKKALQELHELIEQSDVEALKNILPLWPKYYLNLASDPEHNVRELTQTVLQLLMAKCKKAMAPYLKLLVPVWLGSRFDTYAPAASIASQSFRDTFAGNANRTREVCLHCQVEILEYATRNLTFHTAATLSIGKSLTPEEAEQKYQRVVISSLKLLSFFLEQTAQTEELSQVKEGFVTLVSHQKFWSFAKHKVPPIK
;
A
#
# COMPACT_ATOMS: atom_id res chain seq x y z
N MET A 1 -1.80 9.91 13.72
CA MET A 1 -1.85 11.01 12.72
C MET A 1 -1.18 12.23 13.32
N PRO A 2 -0.60 13.15 12.54
CA PRO A 2 0.10 14.29 13.09
C PRO A 2 -0.83 15.14 13.96
N ASP A 3 -0.37 15.50 15.16
CA ASP A 3 -1.10 16.41 16.05
C ASP A 3 -1.07 17.86 15.52
N SER A 4 -0.05 18.18 14.74
CA SER A 4 0.08 19.43 13.98
C SER A 4 0.55 19.17 12.55
N PHE A 5 0.19 20.09 11.65
CA PHE A 5 0.71 20.13 10.29
C PHE A 5 1.66 21.32 10.15
N ASP A 6 2.58 21.24 9.18
CA ASP A 6 3.42 22.36 8.80
C ASP A 6 2.57 23.57 8.39
N ALA A 7 3.02 24.78 8.74
CA ALA A 7 2.34 26.03 8.39
C ALA A 7 2.27 26.25 6.86
N ALA A 8 3.15 25.62 6.09
CA ALA A 8 3.15 25.63 4.62
C ALA A 8 1.97 24.83 4.02
N ILE A 9 1.25 24.04 4.81
CA ILE A 9 0.06 23.30 4.36
C ILE A 9 -1.18 24.14 4.64
N SER A 10 -1.90 24.50 3.57
CA SER A 10 -3.11 25.34 3.68
C SER A 10 -4.14 24.77 4.66
N PRO A 11 -4.91 25.61 5.38
CA PRO A 11 -5.95 25.14 6.28
C PRO A 11 -6.95 24.19 5.62
N GLN A 12 -7.32 24.45 4.36
CA GLN A 12 -8.21 23.60 3.59
C GLN A 12 -7.61 22.20 3.38
N THR A 13 -6.34 22.12 2.98
CA THR A 13 -5.62 20.84 2.83
C THR A 13 -5.54 20.10 4.16
N GLN A 14 -5.27 20.79 5.28
CA GLN A 14 -5.25 20.15 6.59
C GLN A 14 -6.61 19.56 6.99
N ILE A 15 -7.73 20.23 6.64
CA ILE A 15 -9.07 19.70 6.89
C ILE A 15 -9.30 18.40 6.12
N ILE A 16 -8.97 18.39 4.82
CA ILE A 16 -9.06 17.19 3.96
C ILE A 16 -8.23 16.05 4.58
N LEU A 17 -6.98 16.33 4.94
CA LEU A 17 -6.07 15.37 5.56
C LEU A 17 -6.60 14.85 6.91
N ARG A 18 -7.24 15.67 7.75
CA ARG A 18 -7.87 15.18 8.99
C ARG A 18 -9.08 14.26 8.72
N LYS A 19 -9.86 14.53 7.67
CA LYS A 19 -11.02 13.72 7.30
C LYS A 19 -10.63 12.31 6.85
N LEU A 20 -9.48 12.14 6.19
CA LEU A 20 -8.95 10.82 5.80
C LEU A 20 -8.69 9.88 6.98
N SER A 21 -8.53 10.42 8.19
CA SER A 21 -8.26 9.64 9.41
C SER A 21 -9.51 9.32 10.22
N LYS A 22 -10.69 9.78 9.79
CA LYS A 22 -11.95 9.50 10.48
C LYS A 22 -12.32 8.03 10.34
N LYS A 23 -13.20 7.54 11.21
CA LYS A 23 -13.68 6.14 11.15
C LYS A 23 -14.68 5.94 10.01
N ASP A 24 -15.58 6.90 9.84
CA ASP A 24 -16.66 6.87 8.85
C ASP A 24 -16.13 6.77 7.41
N PRO A 25 -16.48 5.72 6.66
CA PRO A 25 -15.99 5.54 5.29
C PRO A 25 -16.54 6.58 4.32
N MET A 26 -17.75 7.12 4.53
CA MET A 26 -18.29 8.16 3.65
C MET A 26 -17.45 9.45 3.73
N THR A 27 -17.04 9.82 4.94
CA THR A 27 -16.15 10.96 5.20
C THR A 27 -14.79 10.77 4.53
N LYS A 28 -14.22 9.55 4.58
CA LYS A 28 -12.96 9.24 3.88
C LYS A 28 -13.10 9.33 2.36
N LYS A 29 -14.18 8.78 1.79
CA LYS A 29 -14.46 8.84 0.34
C LYS A 29 -14.52 10.28 -0.14
N LYS A 30 -15.33 11.12 0.52
CA LYS A 30 -15.42 12.56 0.22
C LYS A 30 -14.06 13.25 0.33
N ALA A 31 -13.29 12.94 1.38
CA ALA A 31 -11.94 13.50 1.54
C ALA A 31 -10.94 13.03 0.48
N LEU A 32 -11.03 11.79 -0.01
CA LEU A 32 -10.20 11.31 -1.11
C LEU A 32 -10.55 12.01 -2.44
N GLN A 33 -11.84 12.28 -2.68
CA GLN A 33 -12.30 13.05 -3.85
C GLN A 33 -11.84 14.51 -3.76
N GLU A 34 -12.03 15.17 -2.62
CA GLU A 34 -11.52 16.54 -2.38
C GLU A 34 -9.99 16.61 -2.51
N LEU A 35 -9.26 15.59 -2.04
CA LEU A 35 -7.82 15.50 -2.20
C LEU A 35 -7.42 15.33 -3.67
N HIS A 36 -8.16 14.52 -4.42
CA HIS A 36 -7.93 14.33 -5.86
C HIS A 36 -8.07 15.66 -6.60
N GLU A 37 -9.19 16.36 -6.41
CA GLU A 37 -9.45 17.68 -7.01
C GLU A 37 -8.36 18.71 -6.63
N LEU A 38 -7.95 18.74 -5.36
CA LEU A 38 -6.85 19.59 -4.89
C LEU A 38 -5.55 19.29 -5.66
N ILE A 39 -5.21 18.00 -5.84
CA ILE A 39 -4.00 17.59 -6.56
C ILE A 39 -4.08 17.97 -8.04
N GLU A 40 -5.24 17.83 -8.68
CA GLU A 40 -5.45 18.24 -10.07
C GLU A 40 -5.20 19.73 -10.27
N GLN A 41 -5.66 20.56 -9.33
CA GLN A 41 -5.58 22.02 -9.41
C GLN A 41 -4.25 22.61 -8.91
N SER A 42 -3.46 21.86 -8.13
CA SER A 42 -2.19 22.33 -7.57
C SER A 42 -1.02 22.13 -8.54
N ASP A 43 0.02 22.98 -8.48
CA ASP A 43 1.29 22.68 -9.14
C ASP A 43 2.15 21.71 -8.32
N VAL A 44 3.25 21.21 -8.90
CA VAL A 44 4.14 20.25 -8.22
C VAL A 44 4.83 20.87 -6.99
N GLU A 45 5.09 22.18 -7.00
CA GLU A 45 5.79 22.85 -5.90
C GLU A 45 4.91 22.91 -4.65
N ALA A 46 3.64 23.31 -4.81
CA ALA A 46 2.65 23.28 -3.75
C ALA A 46 2.44 21.85 -3.20
N LEU A 47 2.49 20.83 -4.06
CA LEU A 47 2.31 19.44 -3.66
C LEU A 47 3.47 18.88 -2.84
N LYS A 48 4.70 19.42 -2.96
CA LYS A 48 5.85 18.94 -2.17
C LYS A 48 5.59 18.98 -0.66
N ASN A 49 4.77 19.91 -0.18
CA ASN A 49 4.43 20.02 1.23
C ASN A 49 3.54 18.87 1.74
N ILE A 50 2.79 18.20 0.84
CA ILE A 50 1.92 17.07 1.22
C ILE A 50 2.55 15.70 0.99
N LEU A 51 3.54 15.58 0.09
CA LEU A 51 4.15 14.28 -0.24
C LEU A 51 4.74 13.54 0.98
N PRO A 52 5.44 14.18 1.93
CA PRO A 52 5.95 13.50 3.12
C PRO A 52 4.86 12.89 4.01
N LEU A 53 3.63 13.40 3.92
CA LEU A 53 2.51 12.94 4.73
C LEU A 53 1.78 11.77 4.10
N TRP A 54 1.74 11.72 2.76
CA TRP A 54 0.95 10.74 2.01
C TRP A 54 1.21 9.29 2.42
N PRO A 55 2.46 8.80 2.60
CA PRO A 55 2.70 7.42 3.00
C PRO A 55 1.93 7.01 4.26
N LYS A 56 1.87 7.88 5.28
CA LYS A 56 1.16 7.58 6.54
C LYS A 56 -0.35 7.34 6.34
N TYR A 57 -0.94 8.08 5.40
CA TYR A 57 -2.34 7.90 5.01
C TYR A 57 -2.50 6.65 4.15
N TYR A 58 -1.66 6.51 3.13
CA TYR A 58 -1.73 5.44 2.13
C TYR A 58 -1.71 4.05 2.77
N LEU A 59 -0.79 3.79 3.72
CA LEU A 59 -0.67 2.50 4.41
C LEU A 59 -2.01 2.04 5.04
N ASN A 60 -2.76 2.99 5.60
CA ASN A 60 -4.02 2.71 6.28
C ASN A 60 -5.21 2.63 5.32
N LEU A 61 -5.25 3.51 4.33
CA LEU A 61 -6.37 3.63 3.41
C LEU A 61 -6.35 2.53 2.32
N ALA A 62 -5.16 2.11 1.88
CA ALA A 62 -5.02 1.02 0.92
C ALA A 62 -5.47 -0.35 1.47
N SER A 63 -5.57 -0.49 2.80
CA SER A 63 -6.11 -1.68 3.46
C SER A 63 -7.48 -1.45 4.11
N ASP A 64 -8.16 -0.35 3.80
CA ASP A 64 -9.45 -0.02 4.43
C ASP A 64 -10.48 -1.15 4.19
N PRO A 65 -11.35 -1.46 5.16
CA PRO A 65 -12.45 -2.40 4.96
C PRO A 65 -13.28 -2.05 3.72
N GLU A 66 -13.50 -0.76 3.46
CA GLU A 66 -14.35 -0.34 2.36
C GLU A 66 -13.64 -0.28 1.02
N HIS A 67 -14.17 -1.08 0.09
CA HIS A 67 -13.60 -1.25 -1.25
C HIS A 67 -13.53 0.07 -2.03
N ASN A 68 -14.55 0.92 -1.94
CA ASN A 68 -14.54 2.25 -2.56
C ASN A 68 -13.48 3.20 -1.95
N VAL A 69 -13.17 3.06 -0.65
CA VAL A 69 -12.06 3.82 -0.04
C VAL A 69 -10.73 3.34 -0.61
N ARG A 70 -10.54 2.02 -0.74
CA ARG A 70 -9.32 1.45 -1.34
C ARG A 70 -9.15 1.86 -2.80
N GLU A 71 -10.22 1.81 -3.60
CA GLU A 71 -10.23 2.24 -5.00
C GLU A 71 -9.78 3.69 -5.14
N LEU A 72 -10.48 4.63 -4.48
CA LEU A 72 -10.13 6.06 -4.52
C LEU A 72 -8.71 6.33 -4.00
N THR A 73 -8.23 5.53 -3.06
CA THR A 73 -6.85 5.64 -2.57
C THR A 73 -5.83 5.32 -3.65
N GLN A 74 -6.10 4.31 -4.50
CA GLN A 74 -5.23 4.01 -5.65
C GLN A 74 -5.33 5.09 -6.71
N THR A 75 -6.52 5.68 -6.95
CA THR A 75 -6.69 6.82 -7.86
C THR A 75 -5.85 8.03 -7.41
N VAL A 76 -5.89 8.37 -6.12
CA VAL A 76 -5.06 9.46 -5.57
C VAL A 76 -3.58 9.15 -5.69
N LEU A 77 -3.13 7.92 -5.38
CA LEU A 77 -1.73 7.55 -5.56
C LEU A 77 -1.32 7.67 -7.05
N GLN A 78 -2.16 7.19 -7.97
CA GLN A 78 -1.90 7.28 -9.41
C GLN A 78 -1.68 8.72 -9.86
N LEU A 79 -2.56 9.63 -9.45
CA LEU A 79 -2.45 11.04 -9.78
C LEU A 79 -1.16 11.66 -9.19
N LEU A 80 -0.83 11.37 -7.93
CA LEU A 80 0.40 11.84 -7.31
C LEU A 80 1.65 11.34 -8.05
N MET A 81 1.69 10.05 -8.43
CA MET A 81 2.82 9.48 -9.16
C MET A 81 2.96 10.08 -10.55
N ALA A 82 1.85 10.26 -11.27
CA ALA A 82 1.84 10.86 -12.60
C ALA A 82 2.28 12.33 -12.59
N LYS A 83 1.84 13.09 -11.58
CA LYS A 83 2.09 14.54 -11.49
C LYS A 83 3.44 14.88 -10.87
N CYS A 84 3.79 14.25 -9.74
CA CYS A 84 4.97 14.59 -8.95
C CYS A 84 6.23 13.83 -9.39
N LYS A 85 6.09 12.67 -10.06
CA LYS A 85 7.20 11.89 -10.65
C LYS A 85 8.41 11.77 -9.73
N LYS A 86 9.54 12.40 -10.08
CA LYS A 86 10.80 12.35 -9.31
C LYS A 86 10.67 12.85 -7.88
N ALA A 87 9.73 13.77 -7.59
CA ALA A 87 9.49 14.24 -6.23
C ALA A 87 8.93 13.15 -5.30
N MET A 88 8.39 12.05 -5.85
CA MET A 88 7.93 10.90 -5.08
C MET A 88 9.06 9.91 -4.72
N ALA A 89 10.24 10.04 -5.34
CA ALA A 89 11.35 9.11 -5.17
C ALA A 89 11.74 8.86 -3.69
N PRO A 90 11.82 9.89 -2.82
CA PRO A 90 12.16 9.69 -1.40
C PRO A 90 11.18 8.80 -0.62
N TYR A 91 9.95 8.63 -1.12
CA TYR A 91 8.88 7.91 -0.42
C TYR A 91 8.63 6.51 -0.98
N LEU A 92 9.36 6.09 -2.02
CA LEU A 92 9.11 4.81 -2.70
C LEU A 92 9.23 3.62 -1.75
N LYS A 93 10.26 3.59 -0.88
CA LYS A 93 10.43 2.53 0.13
C LYS A 93 9.24 2.38 1.08
N LEU A 94 8.49 3.46 1.33
CA LEU A 94 7.28 3.44 2.16
C LEU A 94 6.01 3.08 1.36
N LEU A 95 5.97 3.41 0.07
CA LEU A 95 4.78 3.24 -0.77
C LEU A 95 4.76 1.90 -1.50
N VAL A 96 5.89 1.50 -2.09
CA VAL A 96 6.02 0.33 -2.98
C VAL A 96 5.55 -0.97 -2.32
N PRO A 97 5.89 -1.30 -1.05
CA PRO A 97 5.42 -2.55 -0.45
C PRO A 97 3.88 -2.65 -0.42
N VAL A 98 3.20 -1.59 0.01
CA VAL A 98 1.73 -1.56 0.08
C VAL A 98 1.09 -1.44 -1.29
N TRP A 99 1.74 -0.72 -2.21
CA TRP A 99 1.27 -0.56 -3.57
C TRP A 99 1.33 -1.87 -4.35
N LEU A 100 2.43 -2.64 -4.22
CA LEU A 100 2.52 -3.99 -4.76
C LEU A 100 1.43 -4.89 -4.18
N GLY A 101 1.14 -4.82 -2.88
CA GLY A 101 0.05 -5.58 -2.26
C GLY A 101 -1.30 -5.20 -2.86
N SER A 102 -1.53 -3.90 -3.06
CA SER A 102 -2.78 -3.35 -3.60
C SER A 102 -3.06 -3.80 -5.03
N ARG A 103 -2.04 -4.16 -5.83
CA ARG A 103 -2.22 -4.78 -7.16
C ARG A 103 -2.94 -6.12 -7.11
N PHE A 104 -2.97 -6.75 -5.95
CA PHE A 104 -3.58 -8.05 -5.70
C PHE A 104 -4.77 -7.94 -4.75
N ASP A 105 -5.43 -6.78 -4.67
CA ASP A 105 -6.68 -6.61 -3.93
C ASP A 105 -7.76 -7.57 -4.47
N THR A 106 -8.65 -8.04 -3.60
CA THR A 106 -9.78 -8.90 -3.99
C THR A 106 -10.90 -8.12 -4.68
N TYR A 107 -10.90 -6.79 -4.57
CA TYR A 107 -11.77 -5.90 -5.32
C TYR A 107 -11.08 -5.45 -6.62
N ALA A 108 -11.59 -5.94 -7.76
CA ALA A 108 -10.96 -5.79 -9.06
C ALA A 108 -10.68 -4.33 -9.49
N PRO A 109 -11.55 -3.34 -9.25
CA PRO A 109 -11.24 -1.95 -9.58
C PRO A 109 -10.01 -1.40 -8.87
N ALA A 110 -9.89 -1.61 -7.55
CA ALA A 110 -8.72 -1.17 -6.79
C ALA A 110 -7.44 -1.85 -7.28
N ALA A 111 -7.48 -3.18 -7.51
CA ALA A 111 -6.35 -3.94 -8.03
C ALA A 111 -5.91 -3.47 -9.43
N SER A 112 -6.88 -3.15 -10.29
CA SER A 112 -6.63 -2.70 -11.67
C SER A 112 -5.97 -1.32 -11.70
N ILE A 113 -6.47 -0.36 -10.92
CA ILE A 113 -5.88 0.99 -10.83
C ILE A 113 -4.46 0.91 -10.25
N ALA A 114 -4.27 0.15 -9.17
CA ALA A 114 -2.94 -0.05 -8.58
C ALA A 114 -1.96 -0.66 -9.59
N SER A 115 -2.39 -1.67 -10.34
CA SER A 115 -1.57 -2.34 -11.36
C SER A 115 -1.24 -1.45 -12.53
N GLN A 116 -2.23 -0.71 -13.05
CA GLN A 116 -2.04 0.22 -14.16
C GLN A 116 -1.09 1.34 -13.76
N SER A 117 -1.34 1.97 -12.60
CA SER A 117 -0.49 3.04 -12.09
C SER A 117 0.96 2.59 -11.86
N PHE A 118 1.15 1.39 -11.32
CA PHE A 118 2.50 0.84 -11.10
C PHE A 118 3.22 0.62 -12.43
N ARG A 119 2.54 0.01 -13.42
CA ARG A 119 3.07 -0.17 -14.77
C ARG A 119 3.45 1.16 -15.39
N ASP A 120 2.55 2.15 -15.39
CA ASP A 120 2.77 3.45 -16.02
C ASP A 120 3.94 4.20 -15.38
N THR A 121 4.06 4.13 -14.05
CA THR A 121 5.14 4.77 -13.29
C THR A 121 6.51 4.17 -13.62
N PHE A 122 6.55 2.85 -13.85
CA PHE A 122 7.78 2.09 -14.10
C PHE A 122 7.87 1.56 -15.53
N ALA A 123 7.23 2.21 -16.50
CA ALA A 123 7.20 1.80 -17.91
C ALA A 123 8.48 2.12 -18.70
N GLY A 124 9.45 2.83 -18.10
CA GLY A 124 10.58 3.44 -18.82
C GLY A 124 11.52 2.45 -19.52
N ASN A 125 11.64 1.22 -19.03
CA ASN A 125 12.35 0.12 -19.71
C ASN A 125 11.89 -1.24 -19.12
N ALA A 126 12.25 -2.34 -19.78
CA ALA A 126 11.85 -3.70 -19.39
C ALA A 126 12.31 -4.11 -17.97
N ASN A 127 13.38 -3.51 -17.45
CA ASN A 127 13.96 -3.84 -16.15
C ASN A 127 13.51 -2.93 -15.01
N ARG A 128 12.80 -1.82 -15.30
CA ARG A 128 12.51 -0.78 -14.31
C ARG A 128 11.66 -1.30 -13.14
N THR A 129 10.78 -2.25 -13.42
CA THR A 129 10.00 -2.96 -12.40
C THR A 129 10.91 -3.79 -11.48
N ARG A 130 11.89 -4.51 -12.03
CA ARG A 130 12.89 -5.25 -11.26
C ARG A 130 13.73 -4.29 -10.41
N GLU A 131 14.22 -3.20 -11.00
CA GLU A 131 15.04 -2.19 -10.30
C GLU A 131 14.33 -1.62 -9.06
N VAL A 132 13.05 -1.23 -9.19
CA VAL A 132 12.32 -0.70 -8.03
C VAL A 132 12.04 -1.76 -6.97
N CYS A 133 11.80 -3.01 -7.39
CA CYS A 133 11.65 -4.13 -6.46
C CYS A 133 12.94 -4.36 -5.66
N LEU A 134 14.10 -4.39 -6.33
CA LEU A 134 15.40 -4.53 -5.66
C LEU A 134 15.72 -3.33 -4.77
N HIS A 135 15.40 -2.11 -5.21
CA HIS A 135 15.57 -0.90 -4.40
C HIS A 135 14.77 -0.93 -3.09
N CYS A 136 13.60 -1.57 -3.10
CA CYS A 136 12.69 -1.66 -1.95
C CYS A 136 12.67 -3.07 -1.33
N GLN A 137 13.68 -3.91 -1.61
CA GLN A 137 13.63 -5.35 -1.29
C GLN A 137 13.41 -5.65 0.20
N VAL A 138 14.09 -4.90 1.06
CA VAL A 138 13.97 -5.04 2.52
C VAL A 138 12.55 -4.69 2.95
N GLU A 139 12.05 -3.53 2.51
CA GLU A 139 10.73 -3.05 2.92
C GLU A 139 9.59 -3.93 2.38
N ILE A 140 9.75 -4.50 1.18
CA ILE A 140 8.79 -5.47 0.60
C ILE A 140 8.74 -6.74 1.45
N LEU A 141 9.89 -7.31 1.79
CA LEU A 141 9.99 -8.54 2.58
C LEU A 141 9.51 -8.33 4.03
N GLU A 142 9.86 -7.21 4.66
CA GLU A 142 9.38 -6.85 6.00
C GLU A 142 7.86 -6.68 6.03
N TYR A 143 7.29 -5.98 5.04
CA TYR A 143 5.85 -5.79 4.92
C TYR A 143 5.11 -7.13 4.80
N ALA A 144 5.52 -7.98 3.86
CA ALA A 144 4.89 -9.28 3.65
C ALA A 144 5.09 -10.20 4.86
N THR A 145 6.28 -10.23 5.44
CA THR A 145 6.58 -11.03 6.65
C THR A 145 5.68 -10.60 7.79
N ARG A 146 5.60 -9.30 8.08
CA ARG A 146 4.75 -8.78 9.16
C ARG A 146 3.27 -9.12 8.95
N ASN A 147 2.76 -9.04 7.73
CA ASN A 147 1.38 -9.42 7.40
C ASN A 147 1.12 -10.91 7.64
N LEU A 148 2.07 -11.78 7.33
CA LEU A 148 1.90 -13.23 7.36
C LEU A 148 2.24 -13.84 8.73
N THR A 149 3.13 -13.24 9.50
CA THR A 149 3.64 -13.83 10.75
C THR A 149 3.16 -13.08 12.00
N PHE A 150 3.06 -11.76 11.96
CA PHE A 150 2.64 -10.97 13.12
C PHE A 150 1.14 -10.68 13.12
N HIS A 151 0.62 -10.18 12.01
CA HIS A 151 -0.74 -9.68 11.94
C HIS A 151 -1.82 -10.77 12.05
N THR A 152 -2.99 -10.36 12.53
CA THR A 152 -4.22 -11.12 12.74
C THR A 152 -5.42 -10.20 12.44
N ALA A 153 -6.64 -10.76 12.33
CA ALA A 153 -7.87 -9.98 12.21
C ALA A 153 -7.98 -8.85 13.26
N ALA A 154 -7.63 -9.16 14.52
CA ALA A 154 -7.65 -8.20 15.61
C ALA A 154 -6.56 -7.12 15.46
N THR A 155 -5.30 -7.50 15.21
CA THR A 155 -4.19 -6.54 15.19
C THR A 155 -4.22 -5.60 13.97
N LEU A 156 -4.76 -6.05 12.82
CA LEU A 156 -4.98 -5.18 11.64
C LEU A 156 -6.18 -4.24 11.78
N SER A 157 -7.02 -4.48 12.78
CA SER A 157 -8.27 -3.75 13.00
C SER A 157 -8.23 -2.92 14.28
N ILE A 158 -7.05 -2.75 14.90
CA ILE A 158 -6.87 -1.89 16.08
C ILE A 158 -7.39 -0.49 15.78
N GLY A 159 -8.25 0.02 16.67
CA GLY A 159 -8.87 1.34 16.55
C GLY A 159 -9.97 1.45 15.48
N LYS A 160 -10.32 0.35 14.80
CA LYS A 160 -11.44 0.26 13.86
C LYS A 160 -12.65 -0.34 14.57
N SER A 161 -13.84 0.17 14.25
CA SER A 161 -15.11 -0.36 14.76
C SER A 161 -15.66 -1.36 13.73
N LEU A 162 -15.05 -2.53 13.65
CA LEU A 162 -15.44 -3.63 12.75
C LEU A 162 -16.05 -4.76 13.54
N THR A 163 -17.03 -5.43 12.96
CA THR A 163 -17.48 -6.75 13.40
C THR A 163 -16.33 -7.77 13.25
N PRO A 164 -16.37 -8.90 13.99
CA PRO A 164 -15.38 -9.97 13.84
C PRO A 164 -15.27 -10.48 12.40
N GLU A 165 -16.40 -10.56 11.68
CA GLU A 165 -16.45 -11.01 10.30
C GLU A 165 -15.75 -10.02 9.36
N GLU A 166 -16.03 -8.73 9.46
CA GLU A 166 -15.38 -7.69 8.64
C GLU A 166 -13.86 -7.64 8.90
N ALA A 167 -13.45 -7.78 10.17
CA ALA A 167 -12.04 -7.84 10.55
C ALA A 167 -11.34 -9.07 9.94
N GLU A 168 -12.02 -10.22 9.93
CA GLU A 168 -11.52 -11.45 9.33
C GLU A 168 -11.43 -11.34 7.80
N GLN A 169 -12.46 -10.83 7.13
CA GLN A 169 -12.44 -10.58 5.69
C GLN A 169 -11.32 -9.61 5.28
N LYS A 170 -11.08 -8.57 6.08
CA LYS A 170 -9.93 -7.67 5.89
C LYS A 170 -8.60 -8.41 6.02
N TYR A 171 -8.44 -9.23 7.06
CA TYR A 171 -7.20 -10.00 7.27
C TYR A 171 -6.95 -10.98 6.13
N GLN A 172 -7.97 -11.73 5.71
CA GLN A 172 -7.87 -12.66 4.59
C GLN A 172 -7.43 -11.96 3.31
N ARG A 173 -8.01 -10.79 2.99
CA ARG A 173 -7.57 -9.98 1.85
C ARG A 173 -6.08 -9.60 1.96
N VAL A 174 -5.63 -9.13 3.12
CA VAL A 174 -4.21 -8.77 3.35
C VAL A 174 -3.29 -9.98 3.18
N VAL A 175 -3.68 -11.17 3.68
CA VAL A 175 -2.93 -12.42 3.50
C VAL A 175 -2.83 -12.79 2.01
N ILE A 176 -3.95 -12.82 1.29
CA ILE A 176 -4.01 -13.13 -0.16
C ILE A 176 -3.07 -12.18 -0.93
N SER A 177 -3.20 -10.88 -0.69
CA SER A 177 -2.37 -9.88 -1.37
C SER A 177 -0.89 -10.00 -1.02
N SER A 178 -0.55 -10.37 0.22
CA SER A 178 0.85 -10.56 0.65
C SER A 178 1.48 -11.80 0.01
N LEU A 179 0.76 -12.92 -0.08
CA LEU A 179 1.25 -14.14 -0.75
C LEU A 179 1.48 -13.89 -2.24
N LYS A 180 0.53 -13.22 -2.93
CA LYS A 180 0.68 -12.86 -4.34
C LYS A 180 1.82 -11.86 -4.58
N LEU A 181 1.99 -10.90 -3.68
CA LEU A 181 3.13 -9.97 -3.70
C LEU A 181 4.46 -10.73 -3.61
N LEU A 182 4.59 -11.71 -2.70
CA LEU A 182 5.80 -12.51 -2.57
C LEU A 182 6.08 -13.34 -3.82
N SER A 183 5.05 -13.97 -4.42
CA SER A 183 5.18 -14.69 -5.69
C SER A 183 5.73 -13.78 -6.79
N PHE A 184 5.12 -12.60 -6.96
CA PHE A 184 5.59 -11.60 -7.91
C PHE A 184 7.01 -11.15 -7.61
N PHE A 185 7.34 -10.89 -6.35
CA PHE A 185 8.67 -10.43 -5.95
C PHE A 185 9.76 -11.50 -6.19
N LEU A 186 9.45 -12.78 -5.97
CA LEU A 186 10.32 -13.90 -6.34
C LEU A 186 10.63 -13.89 -7.83
N GLU A 187 9.62 -13.72 -8.69
CA GLU A 187 9.82 -13.63 -10.15
C GLU A 187 10.72 -12.45 -10.54
N GLN A 188 10.59 -11.31 -9.88
CA GLN A 188 11.42 -10.14 -10.16
C GLN A 188 12.88 -10.32 -9.73
N THR A 189 13.14 -11.16 -8.71
CA THR A 189 14.48 -11.33 -8.12
C THR A 189 15.19 -12.61 -8.56
N ALA A 190 14.50 -13.53 -9.26
CA ALA A 190 15.03 -14.84 -9.64
C ALA A 190 16.33 -14.82 -10.46
N GLN A 191 16.61 -13.73 -11.19
CA GLN A 191 17.78 -13.58 -12.07
C GLN A 191 18.83 -12.59 -11.55
N THR A 192 18.73 -12.17 -10.28
CA THR A 192 19.68 -11.23 -9.70
C THR A 192 20.88 -11.98 -9.10
N GLU A 193 22.09 -11.49 -9.33
CA GLU A 193 23.32 -12.10 -8.78
C GLU A 193 23.51 -11.78 -7.29
N GLU A 194 23.21 -10.54 -6.88
CA GLU A 194 23.29 -10.08 -5.50
C GLU A 194 21.94 -10.27 -4.77
N LEU A 195 21.81 -11.40 -4.07
CA LEU A 195 20.57 -11.82 -3.40
C LEU A 195 20.72 -12.01 -1.88
N SER A 196 21.81 -11.54 -1.26
CA SER A 196 22.06 -11.79 0.18
C SER A 196 20.89 -11.35 1.06
N GLN A 197 20.45 -10.10 0.92
CA GLN A 197 19.32 -9.55 1.68
C GLN A 197 17.99 -10.22 1.32
N VAL A 198 17.76 -10.52 0.04
CA VAL A 198 16.55 -11.21 -0.42
C VAL A 198 16.47 -12.60 0.20
N LYS A 199 17.57 -13.36 0.14
CA LYS A 199 17.68 -14.69 0.75
C LYS A 199 17.45 -14.63 2.25
N GLU A 200 18.08 -13.70 2.96
CA GLU A 200 17.91 -13.54 4.40
C GLU A 200 16.45 -13.23 4.78
N GLY A 201 15.78 -12.34 4.05
CA GLY A 201 14.38 -12.03 4.31
C GLY A 201 13.45 -13.21 4.01
N PHE A 202 13.69 -13.98 2.94
CA PHE A 202 12.95 -15.20 2.69
C PHE A 202 13.22 -16.28 3.74
N VAL A 203 14.47 -16.47 4.16
CA VAL A 203 14.83 -17.39 5.25
C VAL A 203 14.06 -17.02 6.52
N THR A 204 14.06 -15.74 6.90
CA THR A 204 13.29 -15.24 8.04
C THR A 204 11.81 -15.59 7.95
N LEU A 205 11.20 -15.40 6.77
CA LEU A 205 9.79 -15.72 6.54
C LEU A 205 9.52 -17.24 6.63
N VAL A 206 10.28 -18.06 5.90
CA VAL A 206 10.03 -19.50 5.80
C VAL A 206 10.45 -20.26 7.05
N SER A 207 11.32 -19.71 7.89
CA SER A 207 11.62 -20.25 9.22
C SER A 207 10.48 -20.02 10.22
N HIS A 208 9.52 -19.14 9.93
CA HIS A 208 8.41 -18.85 10.84
C HIS A 208 7.26 -19.85 10.66
N GLN A 209 6.97 -20.69 11.67
CA GLN A 209 5.97 -21.77 11.59
C GLN A 209 4.58 -21.31 11.12
N LYS A 210 4.15 -20.11 11.53
CA LYS A 210 2.86 -19.54 11.11
C LYS A 210 2.73 -19.40 9.59
N PHE A 211 3.81 -19.14 8.85
CA PHE A 211 3.78 -19.06 7.39
C PHE A 211 3.25 -20.36 6.78
N TRP A 212 3.72 -21.51 7.27
CA TRP A 212 3.30 -22.82 6.77
C TRP A 212 1.87 -23.21 7.16
N SER A 213 1.25 -22.51 8.12
CA SER A 213 -0.15 -22.75 8.49
C SER A 213 -1.13 -22.43 7.34
N PHE A 214 -0.74 -21.53 6.42
CA PHE A 214 -1.58 -21.13 5.29
C PHE A 214 -1.79 -22.24 4.25
N ALA A 215 -0.86 -23.21 4.13
CA ALA A 215 -0.98 -24.35 3.21
C ALA A 215 -2.19 -25.27 3.52
N LYS A 216 -2.79 -25.13 4.71
CA LYS A 216 -3.99 -25.86 5.16
C LYS A 216 -5.18 -24.94 5.38
N HIS A 217 -5.13 -23.70 4.89
CA HIS A 217 -6.18 -22.71 5.11
C HIS A 217 -7.49 -23.11 4.42
N LYS A 218 -8.62 -22.80 5.05
CA LYS A 218 -9.96 -23.19 4.53
C LYS A 218 -10.42 -22.34 3.35
N VAL A 219 -9.92 -21.10 3.26
CA VAL A 219 -10.23 -20.15 2.19
C VAL A 219 -9.32 -20.45 0.98
N PRO A 220 -9.86 -20.90 -0.16
CA PRO A 220 -9.04 -21.39 -1.28
C PRO A 220 -8.01 -20.38 -1.83
N PRO A 221 -8.31 -19.06 -1.93
CA PRO A 221 -7.29 -18.09 -2.35
C PRO A 221 -6.07 -17.91 -1.43
N ILE A 222 -6.11 -18.44 -0.19
CA ILE A 222 -4.99 -18.40 0.77
C ILE A 222 -4.20 -19.71 0.78
N LYS A 223 -4.86 -20.81 0.41
CA LYS A 223 -4.29 -22.15 0.35
C LYS A 223 -3.47 -22.33 -0.93
#